data_AF-A0A4R6NZS9-F1
#
_entry.id   AF-A0A4R6NZS9-F1
#
_cell.length_a   1.000
_cell.length_b   1.000
_cell.length_c   1.000
_cell.angle_alpha   90.00
_cell.angle_beta   90.00
_cell.angle_gamma   90.00
#
_symmetry.space_group_name_H-M   'P 1'
#
loop_
_entity.id
_entity.type
_entity.pdbx_description
1 polymer ?
#
loop_
_entity_poly.entity_id
_entity_poly.type
_entity_poly.pdbx_seq_one_letter_code
_entity_poly.pdbx_strand_id
1 'polypeptide(L)'
;MNGTGHVLVNVRKFAGGTWSAVCVCGHEVSSRDRSLAVAGLYKHTIDAARPPCPTPHKTRYGTEAEALAAISKFLRRTANGLRPTRTYQCPSGQHWHTTKHPARKNAS
;
A
#
# COMPACT_ATOMS: atom_id res chain seq x y z
N MET A 1 1.33 17.18 -21.75
CA MET A 1 2.55 16.50 -21.26
C MET A 1 2.24 15.93 -19.88
N ASN A 2 1.98 14.63 -19.72
CA ASN A 2 1.74 14.02 -18.40
C ASN A 2 2.28 12.58 -18.39
N GLY A 3 3.57 12.45 -18.67
CA GLY A 3 4.31 11.20 -18.73
C GLY A 3 5.55 11.24 -17.85
N THR A 4 5.43 11.75 -16.62
CA THR A 4 6.52 11.68 -15.64
C THR A 4 6.50 10.30 -15.01
N GLY A 5 7.11 9.33 -15.68
CA GLY A 5 7.35 8.01 -15.12
C GLY A 5 8.20 8.10 -13.85
N HIS A 6 7.84 7.39 -12.80
CA HIS A 6 8.68 7.30 -11.60
C HIS A 6 9.84 6.35 -11.91
N VAL A 7 11.07 6.89 -11.98
CA VAL A 7 12.29 6.13 -12.27
C VAL A 7 13.43 6.57 -11.37
N LEU A 8 14.30 5.63 -11.00
CA LEU A 8 15.55 5.90 -10.32
C LEU A 8 16.47 6.76 -11.21
N VAL A 9 16.87 7.93 -10.73
CA VAL A 9 17.75 8.85 -11.48
C VAL A 9 19.13 9.01 -10.85
N ASN A 10 19.26 8.79 -9.55
CA ASN A 10 20.55 8.94 -8.87
C ASN A 10 20.67 7.99 -7.68
N VAL A 11 21.87 7.48 -7.45
CA VAL A 11 22.24 6.74 -6.24
C VAL A 11 23.58 7.28 -5.77
N ARG A 12 23.63 7.91 -4.59
CA ARG A 12 24.84 8.52 -4.03
C ARG A 12 25.08 8.09 -2.59
N LYS A 13 26.34 8.10 -2.18
CA LYS A 13 26.76 7.84 -0.80
C LYS A 13 27.12 9.16 -0.13
N PHE A 14 26.55 9.43 1.05
CA PHE A 14 26.87 10.61 1.86
C PHE A 14 28.05 10.36 2.79
N ALA A 15 28.73 11.44 3.18
CA ALA A 15 29.69 11.44 4.28
C ALA A 15 28.96 10.97 5.56
N GLY A 16 29.37 9.82 6.12
CA GLY A 16 28.62 9.11 7.16
C GLY A 16 28.11 7.73 6.74
N GLY A 17 28.40 7.28 5.51
CA GLY A 17 28.19 5.89 5.09
C GLY A 17 26.77 5.55 4.66
N THR A 18 25.86 6.51 4.66
CA THR A 18 24.47 6.34 4.22
C THR A 18 24.36 6.51 2.72
N TRP A 19 23.66 5.59 2.07
CA TRP A 19 23.27 5.66 0.66
C TRP A 19 21.91 6.31 0.51
N SER A 20 21.74 7.06 -0.57
CA SER A 20 20.49 7.68 -0.96
C SER A 20 20.21 7.38 -2.43
N ALA A 21 18.99 6.94 -2.68
CA ALA A 21 18.42 6.76 -4.00
C ALA A 21 17.39 7.86 -4.24
N VAL A 22 17.43 8.50 -5.42
CA VAL A 22 16.54 9.61 -5.80
C VAL A 22 15.75 9.26 -7.05
N CYS A 23 14.46 9.56 -7.03
CA CYS A 23 13.51 9.38 -8.12
C CYS A 23 13.37 10.69 -8.90
N VAL A 24 13.05 10.63 -10.19
CA VAL A 24 12.83 11.83 -11.02
C VAL A 24 11.75 12.77 -10.45
N CYS A 25 10.79 12.23 -9.70
CA CYS A 25 9.74 13.03 -9.05
C CYS A 25 10.20 13.74 -7.77
N GLY A 26 11.49 13.66 -7.42
CA GLY A 26 12.06 14.23 -6.19
C GLY A 26 11.92 13.35 -4.94
N HIS A 27 11.34 12.14 -5.04
CA HIS A 27 11.27 11.22 -3.91
C HIS A 27 12.66 10.64 -3.61
N GLU A 28 13.04 10.61 -2.34
CA GLU A 28 14.34 10.14 -1.88
C GLU A 28 14.18 9.05 -0.80
N VAL A 29 14.93 7.96 -0.95
CA VAL A 29 15.00 6.88 0.04
C VAL A 29 16.45 6.72 0.47
N SER A 30 16.69 6.79 1.78
CA SER A 30 18.02 6.64 2.38
C SER A 30 18.14 5.38 3.23
N SER A 31 19.30 4.72 3.16
CA SER A 31 19.64 3.54 3.96
C SER A 31 21.14 3.38 4.11
N ARG A 32 21.62 2.72 5.17
CA ARG A 32 23.04 2.39 5.34
C ARG A 32 23.54 1.38 4.31
N ASP A 33 22.63 0.62 3.72
CA ASP A 33 22.92 -0.34 2.65
C ASP A 33 22.44 0.21 1.30
N ARG A 34 23.30 0.12 0.28
CA ARG A 34 22.99 0.61 -1.07
C ARG A 34 21.79 -0.11 -1.69
N SER A 35 21.75 -1.42 -1.56
CA SER A 35 20.71 -2.27 -2.12
C SER A 35 19.37 -1.98 -1.48
N LEU A 36 19.32 -1.73 -0.17
CA LEU A 36 18.09 -1.33 0.52
C LEU A 36 17.58 0.05 0.08
N ALA A 37 18.47 1.04 -0.11
CA ALA A 37 18.08 2.36 -0.62
C ALA A 37 17.46 2.23 -2.03
N VAL A 38 18.11 1.47 -2.91
CA VAL A 38 17.63 1.20 -4.26
C VAL A 38 16.32 0.41 -4.26
N ALA A 39 16.21 -0.66 -3.46
CA ALA A 39 15.01 -1.47 -3.36
C ALA A 39 13.81 -0.65 -2.84
N GLY A 40 14.02 0.21 -1.84
CA GLY A 40 13.00 1.12 -1.35
C GLY A 40 12.53 2.11 -2.41
N LEU A 41 13.44 2.60 -3.25
CA LEU A 41 13.05 3.46 -4.36
C LEU A 41 12.28 2.72 -5.45
N TYR A 42 12.70 1.51 -5.82
CA TYR A 42 11.92 0.68 -6.74
C TYR A 42 10.52 0.39 -6.21
N LYS A 43 10.38 0.12 -4.91
CA LYS A 43 9.07 0.01 -4.26
C LYS A 43 8.23 1.27 -4.49
N HIS A 44 8.81 2.47 -4.30
CA HIS A 44 8.12 3.73 -4.62
C HIS A 44 7.67 3.80 -6.09
N THR A 45 8.52 3.42 -7.05
CA THR A 45 8.15 3.43 -8.48
C THR A 45 6.98 2.49 -8.78
N ILE A 46 6.97 1.30 -8.18
CA ILE A 46 5.89 0.32 -8.31
C ILE A 46 4.61 0.87 -7.68
N ASP A 47 4.69 1.44 -6.48
CA ASP A 47 3.54 1.98 -5.77
C ASP A 47 2.93 3.19 -6.49
N ALA A 48 3.75 4.03 -7.13
CA ALA A 48 3.30 5.17 -7.92
C ALA A 48 2.63 4.76 -9.24
N ALA A 49 2.98 3.61 -9.80
CA ALA A 49 2.35 3.08 -11.01
C ALA A 49 0.97 2.42 -10.74
N ARG A 50 0.62 2.18 -9.47
CA ARG A 50 -0.66 1.56 -9.11
C ARG A 50 -1.82 2.55 -9.25
N PRO A 51 -3.00 2.10 -9.69
CA PRO A 51 -4.17 2.98 -9.77
C PRO A 51 -4.58 3.45 -8.36
N PRO A 52 -5.21 4.62 -8.25
CA PRO A 52 -5.73 5.09 -6.97
C PRO A 52 -6.78 4.11 -6.42
N CYS A 53 -6.89 4.05 -5.09
CA CYS A 53 -7.94 3.26 -4.45
C CYS A 53 -9.31 3.81 -4.86
N PRO A 54 -10.23 2.98 -5.39
CA PRO A 54 -11.57 3.43 -5.78
C PRO A 54 -12.44 3.83 -4.57
N THR A 55 -12.06 3.41 -3.36
CA THR A 55 -12.78 3.70 -2.12
C THR A 55 -11.86 4.35 -1.08
N PRO A 56 -11.37 5.57 -1.32
CA PRO A 56 -10.31 6.19 -0.51
C PRO A 56 -10.73 6.47 0.94
N HIS A 57 -12.03 6.60 1.19
CA HIS A 57 -12.66 6.83 2.50
C HIS A 57 -12.76 5.56 3.37
N LYS A 58 -12.53 4.37 2.81
CA LYS A 58 -12.53 3.13 3.59
C LYS A 58 -11.20 2.95 4.32
N THR A 59 -11.28 2.39 5.53
CA THR A 59 -10.11 1.98 6.30
C THR A 59 -9.23 1.03 5.50
N ARG A 60 -7.93 1.30 5.49
CA ARG A 60 -6.91 0.54 4.77
C ARG A 60 -6.13 -0.31 5.77
N TYR A 61 -5.95 -1.58 5.46
CA TYR A 61 -5.15 -2.53 6.25
C TYR A 61 -3.95 -2.98 5.41
N GLY A 62 -2.78 -3.14 6.02
CA GLY A 62 -1.56 -3.55 5.30
C GLY A 62 -1.62 -5.01 4.85
N THR A 63 -2.29 -5.86 5.63
CA THR A 63 -2.43 -7.30 5.35
C THR A 63 -3.87 -7.78 5.46
N GLU A 64 -4.14 -8.96 4.87
CA GLU A 64 -5.43 -9.64 5.05
C GLU A 64 -5.68 -9.99 6.52
N ALA A 65 -4.64 -10.47 7.22
CA ALA A 65 -4.71 -10.84 8.63
C ALA A 65 -5.12 -9.66 9.51
N GLU A 66 -4.58 -8.47 9.27
CA GLU A 66 -4.99 -7.24 9.96
C GLU A 66 -6.45 -6.88 9.69
N ALA A 67 -6.90 -7.01 8.44
CA ALA A 67 -8.29 -6.75 8.07
C ALA A 67 -9.25 -7.76 8.72
N LEU A 68 -8.86 -9.05 8.81
CA LEU A 68 -9.62 -10.09 9.52
C LEU A 68 -9.65 -9.86 11.03
N ALA A 69 -8.52 -9.45 11.62
CA ALA A 69 -8.45 -9.07 13.02
C ALA A 69 -9.35 -7.88 13.32
N ALA A 70 -9.45 -6.91 12.41
CA ALA A 70 -10.36 -5.78 12.53
C ALA A 70 -11.84 -6.20 12.50
N ILE A 71 -12.22 -7.14 11.63
CA ILE A 71 -13.56 -7.75 11.65
C ILE A 71 -13.82 -8.41 13.00
N SER A 72 -12.89 -9.25 13.46
CA SER A 72 -13.02 -9.96 14.75
C SER A 72 -13.18 -8.99 15.92
N LYS A 73 -12.41 -7.90 15.94
CA LYS A 73 -12.53 -6.83 16.94
C LYS A 73 -13.89 -6.11 16.86
N PHE A 74 -14.41 -5.89 15.66
CA PHE A 74 -15.72 -5.29 15.46
C PHE A 74 -16.85 -6.21 15.94
N LEU A 75 -16.76 -7.51 15.67
CA LEU A 75 -17.75 -8.51 16.12
C LEU A 75 -17.80 -8.64 17.64
N ARG A 76 -16.66 -8.47 18.32
CA ARG A 76 -16.57 -8.49 19.79
C ARG A 76 -17.19 -7.24 20.45
N ARG A 77 -17.37 -6.14 19.71
CA ARG A 77 -18.04 -4.94 20.22
C ARG A 77 -19.55 -5.17 20.22
N THR A 78 -20.19 -4.93 21.36
CA THR A 78 -21.65 -4.83 21.51
C THR A 78 -22.15 -3.57 20.79
N ALA A 79 -22.17 -3.63 19.46
CA ALA A 79 -22.75 -2.60 18.62
C ALA A 79 -23.94 -3.19 17.84
N ASN A 80 -25.09 -2.56 17.98
CA ASN A 80 -26.25 -2.76 17.11
C ASN A 80 -25.96 -2.05 15.78
N GLY A 81 -26.03 -2.77 14.66
CA GLY A 81 -25.81 -2.21 13.33
C GLY A 81 -25.18 -3.17 12.32
N LEU A 82 -25.07 -2.71 11.07
CA LEU A 82 -24.49 -3.48 9.95
C LEU A 82 -22.99 -3.74 10.17
N ARG A 83 -22.60 -5.01 10.10
CA ARG A 83 -21.25 -5.49 10.40
C ARG A 83 -20.49 -5.83 9.12
N PRO A 84 -19.20 -5.47 9.01
CA PRO A 84 -18.35 -6.04 7.97
C PRO A 84 -18.19 -7.55 8.20
N THR A 85 -18.32 -8.34 7.13
CA THR A 85 -18.30 -9.81 7.20
C THR A 85 -17.16 -10.43 6.41
N ARG A 86 -16.53 -9.67 5.50
CA ARG A 86 -15.43 -10.16 4.67
C ARG A 86 -14.35 -9.10 4.43
N THR A 87 -13.16 -9.59 4.16
CA THR A 87 -12.02 -8.83 3.64
C THR A 87 -11.97 -8.93 2.12
N TYR A 88 -11.38 -7.94 1.47
CA TYR A 88 -11.01 -8.01 0.06
C TYR A 88 -9.75 -7.20 -0.20
N GLN A 89 -8.93 -7.66 -1.15
CA GLN A 89 -7.79 -6.90 -1.61
C GLN A 89 -8.28 -5.70 -2.45
N CYS A 90 -7.76 -4.51 -2.16
CA CYS A 90 -8.08 -3.33 -2.94
C CYS A 90 -7.66 -3.52 -4.41
N PRO A 91 -8.44 -3.05 -5.40
CA PRO A 91 -8.04 -3.09 -6.81
C PRO A 91 -6.71 -2.39 -7.10
N SER A 92 -6.27 -1.46 -6.24
CA SER A 92 -4.93 -0.86 -6.35
C SER A 92 -3.80 -1.81 -5.97
N GLY A 93 -4.09 -2.96 -5.35
CA GLY A 93 -3.13 -3.94 -4.87
C GLY A 93 -2.34 -3.53 -3.62
N GLN A 94 -2.54 -2.31 -3.09
CA GLN A 94 -1.70 -1.74 -2.02
C GLN A 94 -2.14 -2.13 -0.60
N HIS A 95 -3.42 -2.42 -0.40
CA HIS A 95 -4.00 -2.62 0.93
C HIS A 95 -5.25 -3.50 0.85
N TRP A 96 -5.70 -3.90 2.03
CA TRP A 96 -6.92 -4.65 2.24
C TRP A 96 -8.01 -3.75 2.81
N HIS A 97 -9.25 -4.10 2.50
CA HIS A 97 -10.44 -3.45 3.02
C HIS A 97 -11.37 -4.49 3.63
N THR A 98 -12.28 -4.02 4.48
CA THR A 98 -13.42 -4.80 4.95
C THR A 98 -14.69 -4.37 4.21
N THR A 99 -15.60 -5.31 4.02
CA THR A 99 -16.91 -5.05 3.40
C THR A 99 -18.04 -5.72 4.16
N LYS A 100 -19.17 -5.03 4.19
CA LYS A 100 -20.46 -5.56 4.63
C LYS A 100 -21.22 -6.31 3.53
N HIS A 101 -20.92 -5.99 2.26
CA HIS A 101 -21.50 -6.61 1.08
C HIS A 101 -20.38 -7.31 0.32
N PRO A 102 -20.11 -8.59 0.60
CA PRO A 102 -19.25 -9.34 -0.29
C PRO A 102 -19.93 -9.44 -1.65
N ALA A 103 -19.13 -9.29 -2.72
CA ALA A 103 -19.62 -9.60 -4.06
C ALA A 103 -20.23 -11.01 -4.02
N ARG A 104 -21.46 -11.18 -4.54
CA ARG A 104 -22.02 -12.51 -4.76
C ARG A 104 -20.99 -13.23 -5.63
N LYS A 105 -20.40 -14.32 -5.13
CA LYS A 105 -19.67 -15.23 -6.01
C LYS A 105 -20.69 -15.63 -7.06
N ASN A 106 -20.52 -15.20 -8.30
CA ASN A 106 -21.23 -15.82 -9.40
C ASN A 106 -20.80 -17.29 -9.31
N ALA A 107 -21.75 -18.16 -8.97
CA ALA A 107 -21.52 -19.60 -8.99
C ALA A 107 -21.19 -19.93 -10.44
N SER A 108 -19.92 -20.23 -10.69
CA SER A 108 -19.48 -20.95 -11.88
C SER A 108 -19.88 -22.41 -11.75
#